data_AF-A0A5B2VQT5-F1
#
_entry.id   AF-A0A5B2VQT5-F1
#
_cell.length_a   1.000
_cell.length_b   1.000
_cell.length_c   1.000
_cell.angle_alpha   90.00
_cell.angle_beta   90.00
_cell.angle_gamma   90.00
#
_symmetry.space_group_name_H-M   'P 1'
#
loop_
_entity.id
_entity.type
_entity.pdbx_description
1 polymer ?
#
loop_
_entity_poly.entity_id
_entity_poly.type
_entity_poly.pdbx_seq_one_letter_code
_entity_poly.pdbx_strand_id
1 'polypeptide(L)'
;MEAAKAATARILHFPRAAIVPAPVDLPGFGDGEGDTHPDAALLALGRVYEAHERKCRKASDMAREACERVHAALVVPEALRPRENDVALGLPKVTSDRYDAGLVRKLRASPRTRDVRTPITDLNRGNLPHDAHTRVGREPWPEAQARVDEIVAASEQYEADKCRLEDALGLTQAETLSNDLEDEATALRAAISALQASTLDGLLVKARAVVHIYGGAADEYVEAVRTILGVGSPGGDMGLTHAILRDLVRLAERAGLQPERPAVETHNAIWAGLAAAPKPDPIFAAIEAHKAAEREWLAAVAISSPLREETPDGKVAHARTNNLNDAEKDALWEMVSTAPTTLAGLTALLAYLPTTQYVSEHNFDGDELNAFLKTLNTSVASIRQEV
;
A
#
# COMPACT_ATOMS: atom_id res chain seq x y z
N MET A 1 17.29 25.79 18.69
CA MET A 1 16.13 25.45 19.54
C MET A 1 15.05 26.53 19.47
N GLU A 2 15.36 27.81 19.77
CA GLU A 2 14.36 28.91 19.68
C GLU A 2 13.83 29.18 18.25
N ALA A 3 14.67 29.08 17.22
CA ALA A 3 14.21 29.21 15.82
C ALA A 3 13.26 28.07 15.38
N ALA A 4 13.47 26.85 15.90
CA ALA A 4 12.58 25.71 15.65
C ALA A 4 11.24 25.89 16.37
N LYS A 5 11.25 26.33 17.64
CA LYS A 5 10.03 26.68 18.38
C LYS A 5 9.21 27.76 17.67
N ALA A 6 9.86 28.79 17.10
CA ALA A 6 9.18 29.87 16.38
C ALA A 6 8.54 29.41 15.05
N ALA A 7 9.16 28.47 14.33
CA ALA A 7 8.58 27.86 13.13
C ALA A 7 7.38 26.97 13.46
N THR A 8 7.49 26.16 14.52
CA THR A 8 6.41 25.29 15.02
C THR A 8 5.22 26.12 15.55
N ALA A 9 5.46 27.19 16.31
CA ALA A 9 4.39 28.05 16.84
C ALA A 9 3.58 28.79 15.77
N ARG A 10 4.20 29.12 14.61
CA ARG A 10 3.49 29.72 13.46
C ARG A 10 2.60 28.73 12.70
N ILE A 11 2.89 27.44 12.79
CA ILE A 11 2.11 26.37 12.13
C ILE A 11 1.00 25.89 13.06
N LEU A 12 1.19 25.91 14.39
CA LEU A 12 0.24 25.37 15.38
C LEU A 12 -0.98 26.25 15.71
N HIS A 13 -1.12 27.43 15.09
CA HIS A 13 -2.34 28.25 15.20
C HIS A 13 -3.41 27.82 14.17
N PHE A 14 -3.70 26.51 14.10
CA PHE A 14 -4.91 26.01 13.44
C PHE A 14 -5.99 25.76 14.51
N PRO A 15 -7.15 26.44 14.45
CA PRO A 15 -8.21 26.22 15.42
C PRO A 15 -8.77 24.80 15.28
N ARG A 16 -8.61 24.02 16.35
CA ARG A 16 -9.10 22.64 16.51
C ARG A 16 -10.61 22.66 16.83
N ALA A 17 -11.45 22.98 15.85
CA ALA A 17 -12.90 22.82 15.97
C ALA A 17 -13.28 21.38 15.61
N ALA A 18 -14.12 20.74 16.42
CA ALA A 18 -14.63 19.40 16.16
C ALA A 18 -15.51 19.41 14.89
N ILE A 19 -15.01 18.81 13.81
CA ILE A 19 -15.74 18.64 12.56
C ILE A 19 -16.36 17.24 12.57
N VAL A 20 -17.58 17.13 13.13
CA VAL A 20 -18.58 16.37 12.37
C VAL A 20 -18.73 17.18 11.09
N PRO A 21 -18.60 16.62 9.87
CA PRO A 21 -18.82 17.41 8.68
C PRO A 21 -20.29 17.85 8.71
N ALA A 22 -20.52 19.08 9.20
CA ALA A 22 -21.64 19.87 8.73
C ALA A 22 -21.59 19.76 7.19
N PRO A 23 -22.74 19.61 6.52
CA PRO A 23 -22.75 19.65 5.06
C PRO A 23 -21.89 20.83 4.65
N VAL A 24 -20.79 20.54 3.93
CA VAL A 24 -19.81 21.56 3.55
C VAL A 24 -20.64 22.66 2.92
N ASP A 25 -20.72 23.81 3.59
CA ASP A 25 -21.36 25.01 3.05
C ASP A 25 -20.46 25.42 1.88
N LEU A 26 -20.69 24.77 0.75
CA LEU A 26 -20.01 25.06 -0.49
C LEU A 26 -20.30 26.54 -0.73
N PRO A 27 -19.27 27.38 -0.91
CA PRO A 27 -19.45 28.81 -1.05
C PRO A 27 -20.54 29.04 -2.10
N GLY A 28 -21.64 29.70 -1.70
CA GLY A 28 -22.85 29.85 -2.48
C GLY A 28 -22.49 30.23 -3.91
N PHE A 29 -22.66 29.27 -4.82
CA PHE A 29 -22.49 29.52 -6.25
C PHE A 29 -23.63 30.46 -6.62
N GLY A 30 -23.29 31.75 -6.78
CA GLY A 30 -24.27 32.81 -7.02
C GLY A 30 -25.17 32.47 -8.20
N ASP A 31 -26.42 32.92 -8.11
CA ASP A 31 -27.58 32.59 -8.95
C ASP A 31 -27.48 33.09 -10.41
N GLY A 32 -26.29 33.06 -11.00
CA GLY A 32 -26.08 33.33 -12.41
C GLY A 32 -26.60 32.16 -13.25
N GLU A 33 -27.67 32.42 -13.98
CA GLU A 33 -28.40 31.57 -14.93
C GLU A 33 -27.53 31.17 -16.15
N GLY A 34 -26.37 30.56 -15.90
CA GLY A 34 -25.48 29.97 -16.90
C GLY A 34 -25.32 28.48 -16.61
N ASP A 35 -25.40 27.67 -17.66
CA ASP A 35 -25.32 26.19 -17.61
C ASP A 35 -24.32 25.69 -16.57
N THR A 36 -24.82 25.34 -15.40
CA THR A 36 -24.01 24.77 -14.34
C THR A 36 -23.57 23.39 -14.78
N HIS A 37 -22.26 23.17 -14.87
CA HIS A 37 -21.68 21.89 -15.23
C HIS A 37 -22.34 20.76 -14.41
N PRO A 38 -22.77 19.64 -15.04
CA PRO A 38 -23.53 18.58 -14.35
C PRO A 38 -22.78 17.96 -13.15
N ASP A 39 -21.45 17.99 -13.15
CA ASP A 39 -20.60 17.56 -12.02
C ASP A 39 -20.00 18.72 -11.20
N ALA A 40 -20.62 19.92 -11.19
CA ALA A 40 -20.05 21.10 -10.52
C ALA A 40 -19.68 20.85 -9.05
N ALA A 41 -20.52 20.13 -8.30
CA ALA A 41 -20.26 19.78 -6.90
C ALA A 41 -19.06 18.83 -6.74
N LEU A 42 -18.96 17.81 -7.61
CA LEU A 42 -17.86 16.86 -7.60
C LEU A 42 -16.53 17.54 -7.99
N LEU A 43 -16.55 18.42 -8.99
CA LEU A 43 -15.40 19.25 -9.36
C LEU A 43 -14.96 20.19 -8.24
N ALA A 44 -15.91 20.76 -7.49
CA ALA A 44 -15.61 21.61 -6.34
C ALA A 44 -14.92 20.79 -5.22
N LEU A 45 -15.47 19.61 -4.88
CA LEU A 45 -14.86 18.69 -3.92
C LEU A 45 -13.47 18.23 -4.36
N GLY A 46 -13.28 17.94 -5.65
CA GLY A 46 -11.97 17.55 -6.19
C GLY A 46 -10.90 18.61 -5.93
N ARG A 47 -11.21 19.90 -6.12
CA ARG A 47 -10.27 20.99 -5.82
C ARG A 47 -9.94 21.11 -4.34
N VAL A 48 -10.94 20.94 -3.47
CA VAL A 48 -10.74 20.94 -2.01
C VAL A 48 -9.84 19.78 -1.61
N TYR A 49 -10.11 18.59 -2.13
CA TYR A 49 -9.31 17.39 -1.92
C TYR A 49 -7.86 17.57 -2.37
N GLU A 50 -7.61 18.01 -3.61
CA GLU A 50 -6.25 18.24 -4.11
C GLU A 50 -5.47 19.26 -3.26
N ALA A 51 -6.14 20.30 -2.75
CA ALA A 51 -5.52 21.26 -1.84
C ALA A 51 -5.22 20.66 -0.47
N HIS A 52 -6.10 19.80 0.02
CA HIS A 52 -5.95 19.08 1.27
C HIS A 52 -4.80 18.06 1.22
N GLU A 53 -4.72 17.29 0.15
CA GLU A 53 -3.64 16.32 -0.13
C GLU A 53 -2.24 16.97 -0.13
N ARG A 54 -2.12 18.21 -0.62
CA ARG A 54 -0.86 18.96 -0.52
C ARG A 54 -0.48 19.27 0.93
N LYS A 55 -1.46 19.48 1.81
CA LYS A 55 -1.21 19.65 3.25
C LYS A 55 -0.84 18.32 3.90
N CYS A 56 -1.55 17.23 3.58
CA CYS A 56 -1.24 15.88 4.08
C CYS A 56 0.23 15.53 3.79
N ARG A 57 0.64 15.61 2.51
CA ARG A 57 2.02 15.34 2.11
C ARG A 57 3.05 16.18 2.85
N LYS A 58 2.79 17.48 2.98
CA LYS A 58 3.69 18.37 3.73
C LYS A 58 3.80 17.97 5.20
N ALA A 59 2.69 17.60 5.85
CA ALA A 59 2.70 17.14 7.24
C ALA A 59 3.46 15.81 7.40
N SER A 60 3.27 14.86 6.47
CA SER A 60 4.00 13.60 6.44
C SER A 60 5.50 13.79 6.20
N ASP A 61 5.89 14.70 5.30
CA ASP A 61 7.30 15.07 5.09
C ASP A 61 7.91 15.69 6.35
N MET A 62 7.17 16.55 7.05
CA MET A 62 7.61 17.11 8.33
C MET A 62 7.80 16.02 9.40
N ALA A 63 6.90 15.06 9.49
CA ALA A 63 7.01 13.93 10.42
C ALA A 63 8.22 13.06 10.07
N ARG A 64 8.41 12.74 8.79
CA ARG A 64 9.56 11.97 8.30
C ARG A 64 10.89 12.67 8.60
N GLU A 65 11.01 13.96 8.29
CA GLU A 65 12.21 14.75 8.59
C GLU A 65 12.48 14.81 10.11
N ALA A 66 11.45 15.02 10.93
CA ALA A 66 11.58 15.02 12.38
C ALA A 66 12.04 13.65 12.91
N CYS A 67 11.50 12.56 12.37
CA CYS A 67 11.86 11.18 12.71
C CYS A 67 13.33 10.89 12.35
N GLU A 68 13.77 11.26 11.14
CA GLU A 68 15.17 11.15 10.71
C GLU A 68 16.11 11.91 11.66
N ARG A 69 15.71 13.11 12.08
CA ARG A 69 16.48 13.92 13.05
C ARG A 69 16.52 13.32 14.45
N VAL A 70 15.42 12.71 14.92
CA VAL A 70 15.41 11.96 16.19
C VAL A 70 16.41 10.80 16.10
N HIS A 71 16.34 10.00 15.03
CA HIS A 71 17.23 8.86 14.84
C HIS A 71 18.71 9.29 14.75
N ALA A 72 19.01 10.39 14.06
CA ALA A 72 20.38 10.91 13.96
C ALA A 72 20.92 11.46 15.29
N ALA A 73 20.06 12.01 16.15
CA ALA A 73 20.46 12.59 17.43
C ALA A 73 20.51 11.56 18.58
N LEU A 74 19.77 10.46 18.45
CA LEU A 74 19.58 9.48 19.51
C LEU A 74 20.77 8.52 19.60
N VAL A 75 21.47 8.55 20.74
CA VAL A 75 22.63 7.69 20.99
C VAL A 75 22.19 6.46 21.77
N VAL A 76 22.49 5.27 21.26
CA VAL A 76 22.21 4.00 21.95
C VAL A 76 23.22 3.80 23.10
N PRO A 77 22.78 3.67 24.37
CA PRO A 77 23.67 3.41 25.49
C PRO A 77 24.44 2.10 25.33
N GLU A 78 25.72 2.11 25.70
CA GLU A 78 26.58 0.91 25.63
C GLU A 78 26.04 -0.27 26.44
N ALA A 79 25.33 0.02 27.55
CA ALA A 79 24.69 -1.00 28.37
C ALA A 79 23.61 -1.81 27.60
N LEU A 80 23.00 -1.24 26.56
CA LEU A 80 22.04 -1.93 25.69
C LEU A 80 22.68 -2.76 24.59
N ARG A 81 24.00 -2.66 24.37
CA ARG A 81 24.69 -3.52 23.41
C ARG A 81 24.98 -4.89 24.06
N PRO A 82 24.80 -6.01 23.32
CA PRO A 82 25.20 -7.32 23.81
C PRO A 82 26.71 -7.36 24.08
N ARG A 83 27.09 -7.85 25.25
CA ARG A 83 28.50 -8.09 25.62
C ARG A 83 28.85 -9.56 25.42
N GLU A 84 30.12 -9.85 25.18
CA GLU A 84 30.62 -11.22 25.01
C GLU A 84 30.28 -12.11 26.23
N ASN A 85 30.37 -11.54 27.44
CA ASN A 85 30.07 -12.25 28.69
C ASN A 85 28.56 -12.38 28.99
N ASP A 86 27.66 -11.75 28.23
CA ASP A 86 26.21 -11.83 28.50
C ASP A 86 25.70 -13.28 28.35
N VAL A 87 26.25 -14.04 27.39
CA VAL A 87 25.93 -15.47 27.22
C VAL A 87 26.37 -16.29 28.42
N ALA A 88 27.53 -15.99 29.00
CA ALA A 88 28.03 -16.65 30.21
C ALA A 88 27.17 -16.32 31.45
N LEU A 89 26.40 -15.23 31.42
CA LEU A 89 25.40 -14.84 32.42
C LEU A 89 24.00 -15.42 32.13
N GLY A 90 23.87 -16.31 31.14
CA GLY A 90 22.59 -16.92 30.77
C GLY A 90 21.62 -15.95 30.08
N LEU A 91 22.12 -14.82 29.55
CA LEU A 91 21.33 -13.93 28.71
C LEU A 91 21.22 -14.48 27.28
N PRO A 92 20.09 -14.25 26.59
CA PRO A 92 19.89 -14.77 25.24
C PRO A 92 20.88 -14.14 24.27
N LYS A 93 21.40 -14.95 23.34
CA LYS A 93 22.20 -14.45 22.22
C LYS A 93 21.30 -13.60 21.32
N VAL A 94 21.66 -12.34 21.14
CA VAL A 94 20.94 -11.37 20.30
C VAL A 94 21.66 -11.24 18.96
N THR A 95 20.90 -11.20 17.86
CA THR A 95 21.43 -10.99 16.50
C THR A 95 21.42 -9.52 16.09
N SER A 96 20.63 -8.69 16.76
CA SER A 96 20.68 -7.23 16.68
C SER A 96 21.88 -6.66 17.44
N ASP A 97 22.26 -5.44 17.08
CA ASP A 97 23.28 -4.63 17.75
C ASP A 97 22.87 -4.14 19.16
N ARG A 98 21.61 -4.34 19.56
CA ARG A 98 21.10 -3.99 20.90
C ARG A 98 20.01 -4.93 21.42
N TYR A 99 19.78 -4.92 22.74
CA TYR A 99 18.59 -5.51 23.35
C TYR A 99 17.34 -4.69 22.99
N ASP A 100 16.39 -5.26 22.24
CA ASP A 100 15.12 -4.60 21.91
C ASP A 100 14.15 -4.55 23.10
N ALA A 101 13.13 -3.68 23.01
CA ALA A 101 12.15 -3.46 24.08
C ALA A 101 11.37 -4.74 24.47
N GLY A 102 11.13 -5.65 23.52
CA GLY A 102 10.47 -6.93 23.78
C GLY A 102 11.34 -7.87 24.60
N LEU A 103 12.63 -7.90 24.32
CA LEU A 103 13.61 -8.68 25.07
C LEU A 103 13.88 -8.09 26.46
N VAL A 104 14.01 -6.77 26.58
CA VAL A 104 14.13 -6.08 27.88
C VAL A 104 12.93 -6.39 28.77
N ARG A 105 11.71 -6.40 28.22
CA ARG A 105 10.49 -6.80 28.94
C ARG A 105 10.59 -8.25 29.48
N LYS A 106 11.11 -9.18 28.68
CA LYS A 106 11.32 -10.59 29.10
C LYS A 106 12.40 -10.71 30.18
N LEU A 107 13.47 -9.91 30.09
CA LEU A 107 14.53 -9.89 31.10
C LEU A 107 13.99 -9.36 32.44
N ARG A 108 13.19 -8.29 32.41
CA ARG A 108 12.53 -7.70 33.60
C ARG A 108 11.57 -8.67 34.29
N ALA A 109 10.88 -9.54 33.53
CA ALA A 109 9.79 -10.36 34.04
C ALA A 109 10.21 -11.46 35.04
N SER A 110 11.47 -11.90 35.02
CA SER A 110 11.93 -13.01 35.87
C SER A 110 13.27 -12.71 36.55
N PRO A 111 13.41 -12.97 37.86
CA PRO A 111 14.72 -12.96 38.51
C PRO A 111 15.69 -13.93 37.83
N ARG A 112 16.98 -13.57 37.78
CA ARG A 112 18.01 -14.44 37.22
C ARG A 112 18.43 -15.49 38.24
N THR A 113 18.39 -16.75 37.80
CA THR A 113 18.82 -17.91 38.57
C THR A 113 19.78 -18.75 37.75
N ARG A 114 20.68 -19.49 38.41
CA ARG A 114 21.54 -20.48 37.76
C ARG A 114 21.29 -21.87 38.32
N ASP A 115 21.51 -22.86 37.47
CA ASP A 115 21.49 -24.25 37.87
C ASP A 115 22.77 -24.58 38.65
N VAL A 116 22.62 -25.01 39.90
CA VAL A 116 23.71 -25.45 40.77
C VAL A 116 23.61 -26.95 40.95
N ARG A 117 24.65 -27.67 40.51
CA ARG A 117 24.71 -29.13 40.59
C ARG A 117 25.39 -29.54 41.89
N THR A 118 24.61 -30.10 42.81
CA THR A 118 25.12 -30.64 44.07
C THR A 118 25.25 -32.16 43.96
N PRO A 119 26.42 -32.75 44.26
CA PRO A 119 26.55 -34.21 44.31
C PRO A 119 25.61 -34.80 45.36
N ILE A 120 24.88 -35.86 45.01
CA ILE A 120 24.09 -36.59 46.00
C ILE A 120 25.07 -37.41 46.84
N THR A 121 25.14 -37.14 48.14
CA THR A 121 26.04 -37.79 49.12
C THR A 121 25.40 -38.95 49.87
N ASP A 122 24.17 -39.33 49.53
CA ASP A 122 23.45 -40.41 50.20
C ASP A 122 24.17 -41.78 50.05
N LEU A 123 24.18 -42.55 51.14
CA LEU A 123 24.88 -43.83 51.26
C LEU A 123 24.35 -44.93 50.31
N ASN A 124 23.20 -44.74 49.67
CA ASN A 124 22.63 -45.64 48.66
C ASN A 124 23.07 -45.33 47.22
N ARG A 125 24.20 -44.63 47.06
CA ARG A 125 24.77 -44.22 45.76
C ARG A 125 24.96 -45.36 44.75
N GLY A 126 25.12 -46.60 45.22
CA GLY A 126 25.42 -47.78 44.39
C GLY A 126 24.32 -48.19 43.41
N ASN A 127 23.08 -47.74 43.60
CA ASN A 127 21.93 -48.15 42.77
C ASN A 127 21.36 -47.04 41.88
N LEU A 128 21.97 -45.85 41.85
CA LEU A 128 21.49 -44.77 40.98
C LEU A 128 22.15 -44.86 39.58
N PRO A 129 21.38 -44.65 38.50
CA PRO A 129 21.93 -44.45 37.15
C PRO A 129 23.01 -43.35 37.11
N HIS A 130 23.96 -43.45 36.17
CA HIS A 130 25.10 -42.54 36.07
C HIS A 130 24.72 -41.05 35.94
N ASP A 131 23.56 -40.75 35.37
CA ASP A 131 22.98 -39.42 35.21
C ASP A 131 22.22 -38.92 36.47
N ALA A 132 21.92 -39.80 37.41
CA ALA A 132 21.18 -39.50 38.64
C ALA A 132 22.08 -39.18 39.86
N HIS A 133 23.38 -38.95 39.67
CA HIS A 133 24.31 -38.66 40.77
C HIS A 133 24.40 -37.16 41.17
N THR A 134 23.72 -36.28 40.44
CA THR A 134 23.70 -34.83 40.74
C THR A 134 22.28 -34.32 40.89
N ARG A 135 22.01 -33.62 41.99
CA ARG A 135 20.79 -32.82 42.14
C ARG A 135 21.02 -31.46 41.51
N VAL A 136 20.15 -31.07 40.58
CA VAL A 136 20.15 -29.71 40.02
C VAL A 136 19.21 -28.85 40.87
N GLY A 137 19.77 -27.90 41.61
CA GLY A 137 19.02 -26.83 42.28
C GLY A 137 19.05 -25.55 41.45
N ARG A 138 18.13 -24.63 41.72
CA ARG A 138 18.19 -23.26 41.19
C ARG A 138 18.53 -22.31 42.33
N GLU A 139 19.57 -21.52 42.13
CA GLU A 139 19.98 -20.50 43.09
C GLU A 139 19.91 -19.12 42.43
N PRO A 140 19.63 -18.04 43.21
CA PRO A 140 19.77 -16.68 42.71
C PRO A 140 21.14 -16.47 42.06
N TRP A 141 21.16 -15.71 40.97
CA TRP A 141 22.37 -15.38 40.25
C TRP A 141 22.59 -13.86 40.23
N PRO A 142 23.18 -13.28 41.30
CA PRO A 142 23.25 -11.83 41.50
C PRO A 142 23.97 -11.09 40.38
N GLU A 143 25.02 -11.66 39.80
CA GLU A 143 25.80 -11.04 38.71
C GLU A 143 24.96 -10.92 37.43
N ALA A 144 24.22 -11.98 37.08
CA ALA A 144 23.31 -11.95 35.95
C ALA A 144 22.13 -11.00 36.20
N GLN A 145 21.63 -10.94 37.44
CA GLN A 145 20.58 -9.99 37.81
C GLN A 145 21.06 -8.55 37.69
N ALA A 146 22.24 -8.22 38.23
CA ALA A 146 22.80 -6.88 38.14
C ALA A 146 23.00 -6.44 36.68
N ARG A 147 23.41 -7.37 35.79
CA ARG A 147 23.50 -7.08 34.36
C ARG A 147 22.13 -6.84 33.72
N VAL A 148 21.09 -7.61 34.09
CA VAL A 148 19.71 -7.36 33.64
C VAL A 148 19.23 -5.99 34.11
N ASP A 149 19.46 -5.64 35.36
CA ASP A 149 19.03 -4.36 35.94
C ASP A 149 19.71 -3.18 35.22
N GLU A 150 20.99 -3.31 34.88
CA GLU A 150 21.73 -2.34 34.04
C GLU A 150 21.08 -2.16 32.66
N ILE A 151 20.77 -3.26 31.96
CA ILE A 151 20.11 -3.23 30.64
C ILE A 151 18.73 -2.58 30.75
N VAL A 152 17.95 -2.93 31.77
CA VAL A 152 16.60 -2.40 31.98
C VAL A 152 16.66 -0.89 32.25
N ALA A 153 17.52 -0.44 33.16
CA ALA A 153 17.69 0.98 33.48
C ALA A 153 18.15 1.79 32.25
N ALA A 154 19.10 1.25 31.49
CA ALA A 154 19.56 1.88 30.25
C ALA A 154 18.46 1.96 29.19
N SER A 155 17.60 0.94 29.11
CA SER A 155 16.44 0.94 28.19
C SER A 155 15.42 2.00 28.58
N GLU A 156 15.10 2.13 29.86
CA GLU A 156 14.16 3.14 30.36
C GLU A 156 14.67 4.55 30.09
N GLN A 157 15.96 4.80 30.38
CA GLN A 157 16.58 6.10 30.09
C GLN A 157 16.59 6.40 28.59
N TYR A 158 16.92 5.41 27.76
CA TYR A 158 16.91 5.54 26.30
C TYR A 158 15.52 5.90 25.75
N GLU A 159 14.46 5.24 26.20
CA GLU A 159 13.09 5.56 25.79
C GLU A 159 12.65 6.95 26.29
N ALA A 160 13.04 7.33 27.51
CA ALA A 160 12.78 8.68 28.02
C ALA A 160 13.51 9.76 27.20
N ASP A 161 14.75 9.51 26.81
CA ASP A 161 15.54 10.41 25.95
C ASP A 161 14.93 10.51 24.55
N LYS A 162 14.50 9.38 23.99
CA LYS A 162 13.78 9.32 22.72
C LYS A 162 12.51 10.17 22.78
N CYS A 163 11.61 9.95 23.75
CA CYS A 163 10.39 10.74 23.88
C CYS A 163 10.68 12.25 24.02
N ARG A 164 11.69 12.63 24.83
CA ARG A 164 12.10 14.04 24.95
C ARG A 164 12.59 14.62 23.63
N LEU A 165 13.33 13.85 22.83
CA LEU A 165 13.80 14.28 21.51
C LEU A 165 12.65 14.39 20.51
N GLU A 166 11.72 13.44 20.51
CA GLU A 166 10.51 13.47 19.66
C GLU A 166 9.70 14.73 19.94
N ASP A 167 9.43 15.04 21.21
CA ASP A 167 8.75 16.27 21.63
C ASP A 167 9.53 17.53 21.23
N ALA A 168 10.85 17.55 21.46
CA ALA A 168 11.69 18.71 21.19
C ALA A 168 11.87 19.00 19.69
N LEU A 169 11.82 17.96 18.85
CA LEU A 169 11.98 18.05 17.40
C LEU A 169 10.64 18.20 16.67
N GLY A 170 9.53 18.15 17.38
CA GLY A 170 8.21 18.36 16.81
C GLY A 170 7.60 17.12 16.17
N LEU A 171 8.14 15.92 16.42
CA LEU A 171 7.68 14.68 15.76
C LEU A 171 6.24 14.38 16.12
N THR A 172 5.91 14.35 17.42
CA THR A 172 4.56 14.03 17.89
C THR A 172 3.51 15.02 17.34
N GLN A 173 3.85 16.31 17.22
CA GLN A 173 2.95 17.30 16.64
C GLN A 173 2.78 17.11 15.13
N ALA A 174 3.86 16.77 14.42
CA ALA A 174 3.80 16.50 12.98
C ALA A 174 3.00 15.22 12.67
N GLU A 175 3.18 14.16 13.46
CA GLU A 175 2.39 12.92 13.35
C GLU A 175 0.92 13.17 13.67
N THR A 176 0.62 13.92 14.73
CA THR A 176 -0.77 14.29 15.07
C THR A 176 -1.42 15.08 13.93
N LEU A 177 -0.71 16.07 13.38
CA LEU A 177 -1.22 16.84 12.24
C LEU A 177 -1.41 15.96 10.99
N SER A 178 -0.49 15.06 10.70
CA SER A 178 -0.60 14.12 9.58
C SER A 178 -1.83 13.22 9.73
N ASN A 179 -2.05 12.66 10.94
CA ASN A 179 -3.22 11.83 11.23
C ASN A 179 -4.53 12.63 11.15
N ASP A 180 -4.60 13.81 11.77
CA ASP A 180 -5.79 14.68 11.73
C ASP A 180 -6.15 15.04 10.26
N LEU A 181 -5.14 15.33 9.43
CA LEU A 181 -5.34 15.60 8.00
C LEU A 181 -5.75 14.35 7.21
N GLU A 182 -5.26 13.15 7.55
CA GLU A 182 -5.66 11.91 6.89
C GLU A 182 -7.11 11.51 7.20
N ASP A 183 -7.57 11.77 8.43
CA ASP A 183 -8.98 11.61 8.81
C ASP A 183 -9.89 12.55 7.98
N GLU A 184 -9.48 13.80 7.81
CA GLU A 184 -10.18 14.77 6.94
C GLU A 184 -10.15 14.33 5.45
N ALA A 185 -9.00 13.83 4.97
CA ALA A 185 -8.88 13.30 3.62
C ALA A 185 -9.83 12.11 3.39
N THR A 186 -9.93 11.20 4.37
CA THR A 186 -10.87 10.08 4.35
C THR A 186 -12.32 10.54 4.21
N ALA A 187 -12.73 11.58 4.95
CA ALA A 187 -14.06 12.16 4.82
C ALA A 187 -14.32 12.76 3.42
N LEU A 188 -13.33 13.46 2.85
CA LEU A 188 -13.41 14.01 1.49
C LEU A 188 -13.51 12.90 0.43
N ARG A 189 -12.77 11.81 0.58
CA ARG A 189 -12.83 10.65 -0.32
C ARG A 189 -14.19 9.98 -0.29
N ALA A 190 -14.76 9.78 0.90
CA ALA A 190 -16.11 9.27 1.05
C ALA A 190 -17.14 10.17 0.34
N ALA A 191 -17.01 11.50 0.46
CA ALA A 191 -17.88 12.46 -0.23
C ALA A 191 -17.73 12.40 -1.76
N ILE A 192 -16.50 12.34 -2.28
CA ILE A 192 -16.20 12.19 -3.71
C ILE A 192 -16.77 10.87 -4.26
N SER A 193 -16.62 9.77 -3.52
CA SER A 193 -17.17 8.46 -3.89
C SER A 193 -18.71 8.49 -3.96
N ALA A 194 -19.35 9.11 -2.98
CA ALA A 194 -20.81 9.17 -2.87
C ALA A 194 -21.47 9.91 -4.05
N LEU A 195 -20.89 11.02 -4.51
CA LEU A 195 -21.42 11.75 -5.67
C LEU A 195 -21.30 10.92 -6.95
N GLN A 196 -22.29 11.02 -7.84
CA GLN A 196 -22.21 10.41 -9.16
C GLN A 196 -21.48 11.34 -10.13
N ALA A 197 -20.48 10.83 -10.85
CA ALA A 197 -19.93 11.48 -12.03
C ALA A 197 -20.88 11.26 -13.23
N SER A 198 -21.28 12.35 -13.87
CA SER A 198 -22.11 12.39 -15.07
C SER A 198 -21.35 12.84 -16.31
N THR A 199 -20.07 13.19 -16.17
CA THR A 199 -19.13 13.51 -17.26
C THR A 199 -17.76 12.88 -17.03
N LEU A 200 -16.91 12.94 -18.05
CA LEU A 200 -15.50 12.55 -17.94
C LEU A 200 -14.73 13.42 -16.94
N ASP A 201 -15.06 14.72 -16.85
CA ASP A 201 -14.41 15.62 -15.90
C ASP A 201 -14.71 15.20 -14.43
N GLY A 202 -15.94 14.73 -14.14
CA GLY A 202 -16.27 14.15 -12.84
C GLY A 202 -15.56 12.82 -12.55
N LEU A 203 -15.43 11.95 -13.55
CA LEU A 203 -14.67 10.70 -13.41
C LEU A 203 -13.18 10.97 -13.12
N LEU A 204 -12.59 11.96 -13.78
CA LEU A 204 -11.20 12.34 -13.56
C LEU A 204 -10.96 12.81 -12.11
N VAL A 205 -11.91 13.48 -11.48
CA VAL A 205 -11.81 13.84 -10.05
C VAL A 205 -11.67 12.59 -9.18
N LYS A 206 -12.50 11.58 -9.42
CA LYS A 206 -12.45 10.32 -8.66
C LYS A 206 -11.15 9.55 -8.92
N ALA A 207 -10.72 9.49 -10.18
CA ALA A 207 -9.46 8.84 -10.54
C ALA A 207 -8.27 9.51 -9.85
N ARG A 208 -8.20 10.85 -9.83
CA ARG A 208 -7.17 11.58 -9.08
C ARG A 208 -7.25 11.32 -7.59
N ALA A 209 -8.45 11.22 -7.01
CA ALA A 209 -8.61 10.89 -5.60
C ALA A 209 -8.04 9.51 -5.26
N VAL A 210 -8.28 8.52 -6.13
CA VAL A 210 -7.65 7.19 -6.03
C VAL A 210 -6.14 7.29 -6.13
N VAL A 211 -5.58 8.01 -7.11
CA VAL A 211 -4.12 8.18 -7.27
C VAL A 211 -3.43 8.63 -5.98
N HIS A 212 -4.09 9.47 -5.19
CA HIS A 212 -3.56 9.99 -3.94
C HIS A 212 -3.56 8.99 -2.77
N ILE A 213 -4.57 8.12 -2.65
CA ILE A 213 -4.65 7.08 -1.60
C ILE A 213 -3.41 6.19 -1.62
N TYR A 214 -2.83 6.04 -2.80
CA TYR A 214 -1.79 5.09 -3.07
C TYR A 214 -0.47 5.78 -3.40
N GLY A 215 -0.16 6.82 -2.64
CA GLY A 215 1.19 7.37 -2.56
C GLY A 215 1.57 8.42 -3.58
N GLY A 216 0.85 8.55 -4.71
CA GLY A 216 1.14 9.53 -5.75
C GLY A 216 2.52 9.41 -6.43
N ALA A 217 3.41 8.53 -5.96
CA ALA A 217 4.46 7.93 -6.76
C ALA A 217 3.80 6.91 -7.67
N ALA A 218 4.15 6.93 -8.94
CA ALA A 218 3.55 6.05 -9.92
C ALA A 218 3.68 4.58 -9.49
N ASP A 219 4.74 4.20 -8.79
CA ASP A 219 5.02 2.86 -8.28
C ASP A 219 4.05 2.38 -7.17
N GLU A 220 3.43 3.28 -6.38
CA GLU A 220 2.53 2.89 -5.27
C GLU A 220 1.05 2.78 -5.73
N TYR A 221 0.67 3.50 -6.79
CA TYR A 221 -0.61 3.30 -7.49
C TYR A 221 -0.71 1.92 -8.16
N VAL A 222 0.40 1.24 -8.31
CA VAL A 222 0.45 -0.10 -8.89
C VAL A 222 -0.05 -1.11 -7.86
N GLU A 223 0.47 -1.06 -6.62
CA GLU A 223 0.00 -1.88 -5.49
C GLU A 223 -1.47 -1.64 -5.12
N ALA A 224 -1.95 -0.48 -5.50
CA ALA A 224 -3.31 -0.04 -5.31
C ALA A 224 -4.33 -0.64 -6.25
N VAL A 225 -4.08 -0.43 -7.54
CA VAL A 225 -4.87 -0.95 -8.62
C VAL A 225 -4.82 -2.47 -8.53
N ARG A 226 -3.65 -3.04 -8.24
CA ARG A 226 -3.48 -4.43 -7.80
C ARG A 226 -4.45 -4.89 -6.71
N THR A 227 -4.54 -4.17 -5.59
CA THR A 227 -5.44 -4.49 -4.46
C THR A 227 -6.93 -4.34 -4.80
N ILE A 228 -7.23 -3.42 -5.72
CA ILE A 228 -8.57 -3.13 -6.19
C ILE A 228 -9.07 -4.21 -7.17
N LEU A 229 -8.18 -4.69 -8.03
CA LEU A 229 -8.46 -5.63 -9.11
C LEU A 229 -8.31 -7.09 -8.64
N GLY A 230 -7.45 -7.36 -7.66
CA GLY A 230 -7.33 -8.64 -6.97
C GLY A 230 -8.17 -8.69 -5.70
N VAL A 231 -9.24 -9.48 -5.70
CA VAL A 231 -10.14 -9.73 -4.57
C VAL A 231 -9.37 -10.04 -3.27
N GLY A 232 -9.24 -9.06 -2.37
CA GLY A 232 -8.98 -9.30 -0.94
C GLY A 232 -7.81 -8.53 -0.32
N SER A 233 -7.98 -7.22 -0.08
CA SER A 233 -7.37 -6.58 1.10
C SER A 233 -8.47 -5.92 1.93
N PRO A 234 -8.63 -6.27 3.22
CA PRO A 234 -9.73 -5.80 4.04
C PRO A 234 -9.57 -4.36 4.57
N GLY A 235 -8.58 -3.59 4.11
CA GLY A 235 -8.26 -2.27 4.69
C GLY A 235 -8.23 -1.07 3.75
N GLY A 236 -8.31 -1.25 2.42
CA GLY A 236 -8.25 -0.13 1.46
C GLY A 236 -9.61 0.53 1.25
N ASP A 237 -9.63 1.83 0.92
CA ASP A 237 -10.85 2.60 0.59
C ASP A 237 -11.41 2.17 -0.79
N MET A 238 -11.96 0.95 -0.84
CA MET A 238 -12.60 0.37 -2.03
C MET A 238 -13.79 1.20 -2.51
N GLY A 239 -14.30 2.12 -1.69
CA GLY A 239 -15.46 2.96 -2.01
C GLY A 239 -15.22 3.82 -3.23
N LEU A 240 -14.04 4.43 -3.37
CA LEU A 240 -13.75 5.30 -4.52
C LEU A 240 -13.65 4.52 -5.84
N THR A 241 -13.01 3.35 -5.84
CA THR A 241 -12.86 2.59 -7.07
C THR A 241 -14.18 1.98 -7.55
N HIS A 242 -14.98 1.44 -6.62
CA HIS A 242 -16.33 0.99 -6.97
C HIS A 242 -17.17 2.14 -7.54
N ALA A 243 -16.99 3.37 -7.02
CA ALA A 243 -17.69 4.52 -7.53
C ALA A 243 -17.24 4.95 -8.94
N ILE A 244 -15.96 4.79 -9.29
CA ILE A 244 -15.45 4.99 -10.66
C ILE A 244 -16.10 3.98 -11.61
N LEU A 245 -16.04 2.68 -11.29
CA LEU A 245 -16.61 1.62 -12.12
C LEU A 245 -18.13 1.81 -12.31
N ARG A 246 -18.85 2.10 -11.21
CA ARG A 246 -20.29 2.41 -11.23
C ARG A 246 -20.60 3.56 -12.19
N ASP A 247 -19.85 4.65 -12.12
CA ASP A 247 -20.15 5.85 -12.89
C ASP A 247 -19.73 5.71 -14.36
N LEU A 248 -18.65 4.98 -14.64
CA LEU A 248 -18.27 4.57 -16.00
C LEU A 248 -19.36 3.76 -16.69
N VAL A 249 -19.91 2.74 -16.01
CA VAL A 249 -21.01 1.92 -16.55
C VAL A 249 -22.22 2.79 -16.87
N ARG A 250 -22.60 3.71 -15.98
CA ARG A 250 -23.73 4.63 -16.21
C ARG A 250 -23.49 5.59 -17.36
N LEU A 251 -22.26 6.06 -17.54
CA LEU A 251 -21.87 6.91 -18.67
C LEU A 251 -21.97 6.15 -20.00
N ALA A 252 -21.50 4.90 -20.03
CA ALA A 252 -21.65 4.02 -21.19
C ALA A 252 -23.14 3.79 -21.53
N GLU A 253 -23.97 3.45 -20.52
CA GLU A 253 -25.41 3.27 -20.70
C GLU A 253 -26.10 4.51 -21.28
N ARG A 254 -25.75 5.72 -20.79
CA ARG A 254 -26.29 7.00 -21.30
C ARG A 254 -25.84 7.30 -22.73
N ALA A 255 -24.63 6.89 -23.10
CA ALA A 255 -24.12 7.00 -24.46
C ALA A 255 -24.75 5.97 -25.43
N GLY A 256 -25.68 5.13 -24.96
CA GLY A 256 -26.25 4.04 -25.74
C GLY A 256 -25.32 2.85 -25.92
N LEU A 257 -24.18 2.82 -25.24
CA LEU A 257 -23.26 1.70 -25.18
C LEU A 257 -23.81 0.70 -24.17
N GLN A 258 -24.75 -0.14 -24.62
CA GLN A 258 -25.13 -1.32 -23.84
C GLN A 258 -23.91 -2.25 -23.81
N PRO A 259 -23.46 -2.73 -22.64
CA PRO A 259 -22.55 -3.85 -22.62
C PRO A 259 -23.30 -5.00 -23.28
N GLU A 260 -22.89 -5.36 -24.49
CA GLU A 260 -23.44 -6.55 -25.12
C GLU A 260 -23.14 -7.70 -24.17
N ARG A 261 -24.18 -8.15 -23.46
CA ARG A 261 -24.15 -9.51 -22.89
C ARG A 261 -23.74 -10.39 -24.05
N PRO A 262 -22.67 -11.20 -23.94
CA PRO A 262 -22.30 -12.08 -25.03
C PRO A 262 -23.49 -13.03 -25.27
N ALA A 263 -24.33 -12.67 -26.24
CA ALA A 263 -25.31 -13.53 -26.82
C ALA A 263 -24.50 -14.46 -27.72
N VAL A 264 -24.28 -15.68 -27.22
CA VAL A 264 -23.30 -16.63 -27.75
C VAL A 264 -23.49 -17.00 -29.23
N GLU A 265 -24.56 -16.59 -29.94
CA GLU A 265 -24.84 -17.21 -31.25
C GLU A 265 -25.35 -16.36 -32.44
N THR A 266 -25.49 -15.03 -32.40
CA THR A 266 -26.10 -14.34 -33.57
C THR A 266 -25.55 -12.95 -33.91
N HIS A 267 -24.27 -12.86 -34.28
CA HIS A 267 -23.61 -11.57 -34.55
C HIS A 267 -23.38 -11.19 -36.03
N ASN A 268 -23.78 -12.01 -37.02
CA ASN A 268 -23.33 -11.79 -38.42
C ASN A 268 -24.34 -11.13 -39.38
N ALA A 269 -25.57 -10.80 -38.98
CA ALA A 269 -26.59 -10.36 -39.95
C ALA A 269 -26.98 -8.87 -39.91
N ILE A 270 -26.60 -8.10 -38.88
CA ILE A 270 -27.09 -6.72 -38.71
C ILE A 270 -26.08 -5.66 -39.19
N TRP A 271 -24.81 -6.02 -39.41
CA TRP A 271 -23.74 -5.06 -39.75
C TRP A 271 -23.51 -4.81 -41.26
N ALA A 272 -24.40 -5.29 -42.15
CA ALA A 272 -24.18 -5.24 -43.59
C ALA A 272 -24.63 -3.94 -44.30
N GLY A 273 -25.05 -2.89 -43.59
CA GLY A 273 -25.47 -1.67 -44.27
C GLY A 273 -25.59 -0.43 -43.41
N LEU A 274 -24.46 0.27 -43.18
CA LEU A 274 -24.40 1.72 -42.88
C LEU A 274 -22.94 2.18 -42.75
N ALA A 275 -22.53 3.13 -43.62
CA ALA A 275 -21.28 3.91 -43.59
C ALA A 275 -19.97 3.09 -43.59
N ALA A 276 -18.85 3.71 -43.97
CA ALA A 276 -17.54 3.07 -43.77
C ALA A 276 -17.42 2.73 -42.28
N ALA A 277 -17.43 1.43 -41.96
CA ALA A 277 -17.38 0.97 -40.58
C ALA A 277 -16.21 1.69 -39.90
N PRO A 278 -16.44 2.41 -38.79
CA PRO A 278 -15.34 3.05 -38.08
C PRO A 278 -14.30 1.97 -37.80
N LYS A 279 -13.04 2.27 -38.09
CA LYS A 279 -11.94 1.34 -37.82
C LYS A 279 -12.08 0.89 -36.37
N PRO A 280 -12.08 -0.43 -36.09
CA PRO A 280 -12.15 -0.93 -34.72
C PRO A 280 -11.08 -0.25 -33.86
N ASP A 281 -11.46 0.16 -32.65
CA ASP A 281 -10.52 0.80 -31.71
C ASP A 281 -9.32 -0.14 -31.48
N PRO A 282 -8.07 0.33 -31.66
CA PRO A 282 -6.88 -0.52 -31.58
C PRO A 282 -6.76 -1.26 -30.23
N ILE A 283 -7.34 -0.73 -29.15
CA ILE A 283 -7.28 -1.37 -27.84
C ILE A 283 -7.95 -2.75 -27.80
N PHE A 284 -8.98 -2.99 -28.62
CA PHE A 284 -9.62 -4.30 -28.68
C PHE A 284 -8.66 -5.38 -29.18
N ALA A 285 -7.85 -5.06 -30.19
CA ALA A 285 -6.84 -5.98 -30.71
C ALA A 285 -5.76 -6.27 -29.66
N ALA A 286 -5.33 -5.25 -28.93
CA ALA A 286 -4.32 -5.41 -27.89
C ALA A 286 -4.83 -6.23 -26.68
N ILE A 287 -6.10 -6.03 -26.27
CA ILE A 287 -6.75 -6.86 -25.24
C ILE A 287 -6.78 -8.34 -25.66
N GLU A 288 -7.18 -8.64 -26.90
CA GLU A 288 -7.23 -10.02 -27.38
C GLU A 288 -5.84 -10.66 -27.53
N ALA A 289 -4.83 -9.88 -27.91
CA ALA A 289 -3.44 -10.34 -27.97
C ALA A 289 -2.93 -10.74 -26.58
N HIS A 290 -3.15 -9.89 -25.57
CA HIS A 290 -2.80 -10.21 -24.18
C HIS A 290 -3.55 -11.44 -23.66
N LYS A 291 -4.88 -11.54 -23.87
CA LYS A 291 -5.66 -12.74 -23.51
C LYS A 291 -5.10 -14.01 -24.16
N ALA A 292 -4.59 -13.93 -25.39
CA ALA A 292 -3.99 -15.07 -26.06
C ALA A 292 -2.67 -15.48 -25.41
N ALA A 293 -1.79 -14.52 -25.13
CA ALA A 293 -0.51 -14.76 -24.46
C ALA A 293 -0.71 -15.32 -23.04
N GLU A 294 -1.64 -14.76 -22.26
CA GLU A 294 -1.98 -15.24 -20.92
C GLU A 294 -2.46 -16.70 -20.93
N ARG A 295 -3.32 -17.08 -21.88
CA ARG A 295 -3.75 -18.48 -22.04
C ARG A 295 -2.58 -19.43 -22.33
N GLU A 296 -1.62 -19.01 -23.15
CA GLU A 296 -0.44 -19.83 -23.46
C GLU A 296 0.49 -19.98 -22.26
N TRP A 297 0.73 -18.89 -21.52
CA TRP A 297 1.51 -18.92 -20.30
C TRP A 297 0.86 -19.79 -19.23
N LEU A 298 -0.43 -19.62 -18.94
CA LEU A 298 -1.17 -20.44 -17.96
C LEU A 298 -1.12 -21.93 -18.33
N ALA A 299 -1.23 -22.26 -19.62
CA ALA A 299 -1.08 -23.64 -20.09
C ALA A 299 0.33 -24.19 -19.83
N ALA A 300 1.38 -23.37 -19.97
CA ALA A 300 2.76 -23.76 -19.66
C ALA A 300 3.00 -23.91 -18.14
N VAL A 301 2.43 -23.02 -17.32
CA VAL A 301 2.46 -23.13 -15.85
C VAL A 301 1.83 -24.44 -15.38
N ALA A 302 0.68 -24.82 -15.96
CA ALA A 302 0.02 -26.08 -15.62
C ALA A 302 0.88 -27.32 -15.93
N ILE A 303 1.73 -27.26 -16.96
CA ILE A 303 2.67 -28.32 -17.33
C ILE A 303 3.91 -28.32 -16.41
N SER A 304 4.45 -27.15 -16.07
CA SER A 304 5.68 -27.03 -15.29
C SER A 304 5.47 -27.25 -13.78
N SER A 305 4.34 -26.83 -13.24
CA SER A 305 4.01 -26.91 -11.81
C SER A 305 4.20 -28.29 -11.14
N PRO A 306 3.80 -29.43 -11.74
CA PRO A 306 4.02 -30.74 -11.13
C PRO A 306 5.46 -31.28 -11.26
N LEU A 307 6.34 -30.62 -12.03
CA LEU A 307 7.69 -31.08 -12.28
C LEU A 307 8.68 -30.51 -11.25
N ARG A 308 9.66 -31.32 -10.86
CA ARG A 308 10.79 -30.85 -10.04
C ARG A 308 11.76 -30.06 -10.91
N GLU A 309 12.06 -28.84 -10.50
CA GLU A 309 12.92 -27.90 -11.23
C GLU A 309 14.31 -28.49 -11.53
N GLU A 310 14.84 -29.37 -10.68
CA GLU A 310 16.19 -29.92 -10.84
C GLU A 310 16.29 -30.99 -11.94
N THR A 311 15.15 -31.54 -12.39
CA THR A 311 15.12 -32.56 -13.44
C THR A 311 15.31 -31.94 -14.83
N PRO A 312 15.86 -32.67 -15.82
CA PRO A 312 15.99 -32.17 -17.19
C PRO A 312 14.66 -31.67 -17.77
N ASP A 313 13.57 -32.41 -17.57
CA ASP A 313 12.24 -32.04 -18.05
C ASP A 313 11.69 -30.81 -17.29
N GLY A 314 11.92 -30.73 -15.98
CA GLY A 314 11.59 -29.56 -15.17
C GLY A 314 12.29 -28.30 -15.66
N LYS A 315 13.59 -28.36 -15.99
CA LYS A 315 14.33 -27.23 -16.55
C LYS A 315 13.78 -26.76 -17.90
N VAL A 316 13.45 -27.69 -18.79
CA VAL A 316 12.87 -27.34 -20.11
C VAL A 316 11.48 -26.71 -19.94
N ALA A 317 10.64 -27.28 -19.08
CA ALA A 317 9.30 -26.75 -18.81
C ALA A 317 9.35 -25.38 -18.13
N HIS A 318 10.27 -25.17 -17.18
CA HIS A 318 10.44 -23.89 -16.49
C HIS A 318 10.99 -22.83 -17.43
N ALA A 319 12.01 -23.14 -18.25
CA ALA A 319 12.51 -22.22 -19.28
C ALA A 319 11.41 -21.80 -20.28
N ARG A 320 10.57 -22.75 -20.71
CA ARG A 320 9.42 -22.44 -21.58
C ARG A 320 8.40 -21.55 -20.87
N THR A 321 8.10 -21.82 -19.60
CA THR A 321 7.18 -21.02 -18.80
C THR A 321 7.69 -19.59 -18.67
N ASN A 322 9.00 -19.40 -18.42
CA ASN A 322 9.61 -18.07 -18.31
C ASN A 322 9.53 -17.30 -19.64
N ASN A 323 9.86 -17.94 -20.76
CA ASN A 323 9.76 -17.27 -22.07
C ASN A 323 8.31 -16.84 -22.41
N LEU A 324 7.31 -17.66 -22.05
CA LEU A 324 5.91 -17.31 -22.26
C LEU A 324 5.41 -16.26 -21.28
N ASN A 325 5.97 -16.22 -20.07
CA ASN A 325 5.72 -15.13 -19.11
C ASN A 325 6.23 -13.80 -19.67
N ASP A 326 7.43 -13.79 -20.26
CA ASP A 326 7.98 -12.57 -20.88
C ASP A 326 7.12 -12.11 -22.06
N ALA A 327 6.67 -13.04 -22.92
CA ALA A 327 5.79 -12.72 -24.05
C ALA A 327 4.39 -12.21 -23.61
N GLU A 328 3.85 -12.76 -22.52
CA GLU A 328 2.61 -12.27 -21.90
C GLU A 328 2.78 -10.85 -21.36
N LYS A 329 3.88 -10.56 -20.68
CA LYS A 329 4.21 -9.20 -20.19
C LYS A 329 4.36 -8.20 -21.32
N ASP A 330 5.04 -8.59 -22.40
CA ASP A 330 5.16 -7.73 -23.59
C ASP A 330 3.78 -7.38 -24.16
N ALA A 331 2.87 -8.36 -24.21
CA ALA A 331 1.49 -8.14 -24.68
C ALA A 331 0.67 -7.28 -23.70
N LEU A 332 0.86 -7.47 -22.38
CA LEU A 332 0.27 -6.61 -21.34
C LEU A 332 0.75 -5.17 -21.53
N TRP A 333 2.05 -4.98 -21.78
CA TRP A 333 2.64 -3.66 -22.02
C TRP A 333 2.12 -2.99 -23.27
N GLU A 334 2.02 -3.74 -24.36
CA GLU A 334 1.44 -3.24 -25.59
C GLU A 334 -0.03 -2.82 -25.37
N MET A 335 -0.80 -3.63 -24.63
CA MET A 335 -2.19 -3.30 -24.29
C MET A 335 -2.31 -2.01 -23.48
N VAL A 336 -1.59 -1.85 -22.37
CA VAL A 336 -1.69 -0.63 -21.56
C VAL A 336 -1.07 0.60 -22.24
N SER A 337 -0.16 0.40 -23.20
CA SER A 337 0.41 1.47 -24.03
C SER A 337 -0.46 1.85 -25.22
N THR A 338 -1.43 1.01 -25.59
CA THR A 338 -2.35 1.29 -26.69
C THR A 338 -3.43 2.25 -26.23
N ALA A 339 -3.44 3.46 -26.79
CA ALA A 339 -4.44 4.48 -26.48
C ALA A 339 -5.81 4.08 -27.04
N PRO A 340 -6.84 3.88 -26.18
CA PRO A 340 -8.21 3.84 -26.68
C PRO A 340 -8.53 5.13 -27.45
N THR A 341 -9.13 5.01 -28.63
CA THR A 341 -9.54 6.17 -29.43
C THR A 341 -11.04 6.43 -29.34
N THR A 342 -11.79 5.55 -28.70
CA THR A 342 -13.25 5.61 -28.56
C THR A 342 -13.67 5.38 -27.10
N LEU A 343 -14.85 5.86 -26.73
CA LEU A 343 -15.42 5.61 -25.39
C LEU A 343 -15.65 4.10 -25.13
N ALA A 344 -16.02 3.35 -26.17
CA ALA A 344 -16.18 1.90 -26.09
C ALA A 344 -14.84 1.20 -25.80
N GLY A 345 -13.76 1.59 -26.49
CA GLY A 345 -12.43 1.07 -26.24
C GLY A 345 -11.91 1.42 -24.84
N LEU A 346 -12.13 2.66 -24.37
CA LEU A 346 -11.75 3.08 -23.03
C LEU A 346 -12.50 2.26 -21.97
N THR A 347 -13.79 2.04 -22.17
CA THR A 347 -14.61 1.22 -21.28
C THR A 347 -14.14 -0.24 -21.27
N ALA A 348 -13.80 -0.80 -22.44
CA ALA A 348 -13.29 -2.16 -22.56
C ALA A 348 -11.96 -2.35 -21.83
N LEU A 349 -11.02 -1.41 -21.97
CA LEU A 349 -9.74 -1.42 -21.25
C LEU A 349 -9.96 -1.38 -19.73
N LEU A 350 -10.78 -0.45 -19.25
CA LEU A 350 -11.06 -0.30 -17.83
C LEU A 350 -11.82 -1.48 -17.23
N ALA A 351 -12.66 -2.16 -18.02
CA ALA A 351 -13.34 -3.39 -17.61
C ALA A 351 -12.41 -4.61 -17.63
N TYR A 352 -11.40 -4.62 -18.51
CA TYR A 352 -10.47 -5.73 -18.65
C TYR A 352 -9.39 -5.74 -17.55
N LEU A 353 -8.85 -4.58 -17.18
CA LEU A 353 -7.82 -4.47 -16.14
C LEU A 353 -8.19 -5.22 -14.84
N PRO A 354 -9.42 -5.10 -14.26
CA PRO A 354 -9.82 -5.85 -13.07
C PRO A 354 -9.74 -7.37 -13.18
N THR A 355 -9.87 -7.89 -14.39
CA THR A 355 -9.99 -9.34 -14.61
C THR A 355 -8.63 -10.02 -14.72
N THR A 356 -7.55 -9.25 -14.93
CA THR A 356 -6.22 -9.82 -15.04
C THR A 356 -5.61 -9.94 -13.64
N GLN A 357 -5.42 -11.18 -13.19
CA GLN A 357 -4.70 -11.48 -11.94
C GLN A 357 -3.26 -10.91 -11.95
N TYR A 358 -2.77 -10.52 -13.13
CA TYR A 358 -1.45 -9.99 -13.41
C TYR A 358 -1.15 -8.58 -12.94
N VAL A 359 -2.09 -7.63 -13.08
CA VAL A 359 -1.93 -6.30 -12.44
C VAL A 359 -1.84 -6.49 -10.92
N SER A 360 -2.41 -7.61 -10.43
CA SER A 360 -2.37 -8.00 -9.03
C SER A 360 -0.99 -8.55 -8.52
N GLU A 361 -0.11 -8.99 -9.43
CA GLU A 361 1.13 -9.73 -9.06
C GLU A 361 2.42 -9.12 -9.66
N HIS A 362 2.30 -8.32 -10.73
CA HIS A 362 3.43 -7.69 -11.41
C HIS A 362 3.58 -6.23 -11.00
N ASN A 363 4.71 -5.88 -10.37
CA ASN A 363 5.04 -4.51 -10.01
C ASN A 363 5.30 -3.77 -11.32
N PHE A 364 4.29 -3.11 -11.88
CA PHE A 364 4.55 -1.97 -12.76
C PHE A 364 5.54 -1.08 -12.01
N ASP A 365 6.65 -0.72 -12.63
CA ASP A 365 7.47 0.34 -12.08
C ASP A 365 6.81 1.71 -12.32
N GLY A 366 7.35 2.76 -11.70
CA GLY A 366 6.82 4.11 -11.85
C GLY A 366 6.78 4.61 -13.28
N ASP A 367 7.70 4.18 -14.13
CA ASP A 367 7.78 4.64 -15.51
C ASP A 367 6.69 3.99 -16.36
N GLU A 368 6.45 2.69 -16.17
CA GLU A 368 5.41 1.91 -16.84
C GLU A 368 4.00 2.44 -16.53
N LEU A 369 3.72 2.78 -15.27
CA LEU A 369 2.44 3.38 -14.93
C LEU A 369 2.31 4.80 -15.50
N ASN A 370 3.35 5.63 -15.41
CA ASN A 370 3.32 6.97 -15.97
C ASN A 370 3.00 6.94 -17.47
N ALA A 371 3.51 5.94 -18.19
CA ALA A 371 3.15 5.69 -19.58
C ALA A 371 1.65 5.36 -19.74
N PHE A 372 1.10 4.43 -18.94
CA PHE A 372 -0.33 4.11 -18.96
C PHE A 372 -1.23 5.31 -18.65
N LEU A 373 -0.92 6.10 -17.62
CA LEU A 373 -1.70 7.30 -17.26
C LEU A 373 -1.62 8.37 -18.35
N LYS A 374 -0.46 8.52 -19.00
CA LYS A 374 -0.31 9.41 -20.15
C LYS A 374 -1.14 8.93 -21.33
N THR A 375 -1.20 7.61 -21.58
CA THR A 375 -2.06 6.99 -22.58
C THR A 375 -3.53 7.27 -22.29
N LEU A 376 -4.01 7.01 -21.06
CA LEU A 376 -5.39 7.32 -20.66
C LEU A 376 -5.73 8.81 -20.79
N ASN A 377 -4.86 9.71 -20.33
CA ASN A 377 -5.08 11.15 -20.46
C ASN A 377 -5.15 11.59 -21.92
N THR A 378 -4.30 11.02 -22.78
CA THR A 378 -4.30 11.30 -24.23
C THR A 378 -5.59 10.79 -24.87
N SER A 379 -6.04 9.59 -24.51
CA SER A 379 -7.30 9.01 -24.96
C SER A 379 -8.51 9.84 -24.56
N VAL A 380 -8.59 10.27 -23.29
CA VAL A 380 -9.67 11.12 -22.81
C VAL A 380 -9.68 12.47 -23.54
N ALA A 381 -8.51 13.08 -23.77
CA ALA A 381 -8.39 14.31 -24.53
C ALA A 381 -8.83 14.14 -26.00
N SER A 382 -8.47 13.02 -26.64
CA SER A 382 -8.88 12.70 -28.01
C SER A 382 -10.39 12.48 -28.13
N ILE A 383 -10.96 11.64 -27.26
CA ILE A 383 -12.40 11.34 -27.23
C ILE A 383 -13.22 12.62 -26.99
N ARG A 384 -12.71 13.55 -26.17
CA ARG A 384 -13.36 14.86 -25.93
C ARG A 384 -13.42 15.75 -27.18
N GLN A 385 -12.54 15.57 -28.16
CA GLN A 385 -12.59 16.36 -29.41
C GLN A 385 -13.62 15.81 -30.41
N GLU A 386 -14.01 14.54 -30.27
CA GLU A 386 -14.96 13.87 -31.16
C GLU A 386 -16.41 13.97 -30.69
N VAL A 387 -16.64 14.18 -29.38
CA VAL A 387 -17.95 14.39 -28.74
C VAL A 387 -18.20 15.89 -28.58
#